data_AF-T0ZIB5-F1
#
_entry.id   AF-T0ZIB5-F1
#
_cell.length_a   1.000
_cell.length_b   1.000
_cell.length_c   1.000
_cell.angle_alpha   90.00
_cell.angle_beta   90.00
_cell.angle_gamma   90.00
#
_symmetry.space_group_name_H-M   'P 1'
#
loop_
_entity.id
_entity.type
_entity.pdbx_description
1 polymer ?
#
loop_
_entity_poly.entity_id
_entity_poly.type
_entity_poly.pdbx_seq_one_letter_code
_entity_poly.pdbx_strand_id
1 'polypeptide(L)' 'MPVGTRGTIKAAIANDIAAIGFEVILGNTYHLMLRPGVEVIDALGGLGRFSGWKRSMLTDSG' A
#
# COMPACT_ATOMS: atom_id res chain seq x y z
N MET A 1 2.22 9.40 -8.89
CA MET A 1 2.07 8.10 -8.21
C MET A 1 2.49 8.27 -6.75
N PRO A 2 1.54 8.35 -5.82
CA PRO A 2 1.82 8.39 -4.38
C PRO A 2 2.59 7.15 -3.91
N VAL A 3 3.49 7.32 -2.95
CA VAL A 3 4.35 6.25 -2.43
C VAL A 3 3.92 5.87 -1.01
N GLY A 4 3.68 4.58 -0.80
CA GLY A 4 3.37 3.97 0.48
C GLY A 4 4.56 3.18 1.03
N THR A 5 5.16 3.67 2.12
CA THR A 5 6.42 3.13 2.66
C THR A 5 6.20 2.06 3.72
N ARG A 6 4.99 1.91 4.28
CA ARG A 6 4.62 0.86 5.28
C ARG A 6 3.14 0.48 5.19
N GLY A 7 2.64 0.31 3.98
CA GLY A 7 1.21 0.06 3.73
C GLY A 7 0.30 1.27 3.90
N THR A 8 0.88 2.46 4.15
CA THR A 8 0.15 3.73 4.20
C THR A 8 0.89 4.81 3.41
N ILE A 9 0.13 5.74 2.84
CA ILE A 9 0.67 6.97 2.25
C ILE A 9 0.81 7.98 3.39
N LYS A 10 2.00 8.58 3.53
CA LYS A 10 2.29 9.43 4.68
C LYS A 10 1.33 10.61 4.74
N ALA A 11 0.66 10.76 5.89
CA ALA A 11 -0.29 11.83 6.18
C ALA A 11 -1.54 11.88 5.26
N ALA A 12 -1.90 10.77 4.59
CA ALA A 12 -3.08 10.73 3.74
C ALA A 12 -3.86 9.42 3.89
N ILE A 13 -5.19 9.51 3.83
CA ILE A 13 -6.07 8.35 3.80
C ILE A 13 -6.21 7.89 2.35
N ALA A 14 -6.25 6.58 2.11
CA ALA A 14 -6.38 5.99 0.78
C ALA A 14 -7.55 6.58 -0.03
N ASN A 15 -8.69 6.84 0.60
CA ASN A 15 -9.86 7.44 -0.05
C ASN A 15 -9.63 8.89 -0.50
N ASP A 16 -8.86 9.68 0.25
CA ASP A 16 -8.56 11.08 -0.13
C ASP A 16 -7.67 11.12 -1.36
N ILE A 17 -6.64 10.26 -1.38
CA ILE A 17 -5.77 10.06 -2.53
C ILE A 17 -6.58 9.59 -3.74
N ALA A 18 -7.54 8.71 -3.51
CA ALA A 18 -8.44 8.24 -4.55
C ALA A 18 -9.35 9.37 -5.09
N ALA A 19 -9.83 10.26 -4.23
CA ALA A 19 -10.69 11.39 -4.60
C ALA A 19 -9.96 12.48 -5.39
N ILE A 20 -8.64 12.63 -5.21
CA ILE A 20 -7.80 13.53 -6.01
C ILE A 20 -7.65 13.04 -7.46
N GLY A 21 -8.02 11.77 -7.75
CA GLY A 21 -7.97 11.19 -9.09
C GLY A 21 -6.74 10.32 -9.35
N PHE A 22 -6.02 9.91 -8.31
CA PHE A 22 -4.95 8.93 -8.48
C PHE A 22 -5.52 7.52 -8.68
N GLU A 23 -5.08 6.85 -9.73
CA GLU A 23 -5.51 5.48 -10.06
C GLU A 23 -4.49 4.41 -9.63
N VAL A 24 -3.23 4.81 -9.38
CA VAL A 24 -2.15 3.91 -8.99
C VAL A 24 -1.28 4.48 -7.87
N ILE A 25 -0.87 3.61 -6.96
CA ILE A 25 0.11 3.90 -5.90
C ILE A 25 1.28 2.91 -5.95
N LEU A 26 2.43 3.32 -5.43
CA LEU A 26 3.59 2.46 -5.26
C LEU A 26 3.71 2.00 -3.81
N GLY A 27 3.76 0.70 -3.57
CA GLY A 27 4.08 0.10 -2.27
C GLY A 27 5.55 -0.29 -2.20
N ASN A 28 6.25 0.11 -1.14
CA ASN A 28 7.64 -0.31 -0.93
C ASN A 28 7.70 -1.68 -0.25
N THR A 29 8.24 -2.66 -0.96
CA THR A 29 8.24 -4.06 -0.55
C THR A 29 9.27 -4.33 0.55
N TYR A 30 10.42 -3.64 0.53
CA TYR A 30 11.47 -3.78 1.55
C TYR A 30 10.92 -3.57 2.97
N HIS A 31 10.19 -2.47 3.17
CA HIS A 31 9.62 -2.19 4.48
C HIS A 31 8.49 -3.14 4.86
N LEU A 32 7.62 -3.51 3.92
CA LEU A 32 6.48 -4.40 4.15
C LEU A 32 6.94 -5.82 4.53
N MET A 33 8.01 -6.31 3.91
CA MET A 33 8.64 -7.60 4.24
C MET A 33 9.26 -7.60 5.64
N LEU A 34 9.88 -6.49 6.07
CA LEU A 34 10.50 -6.42 7.39
C LEU A 34 9.47 -6.26 8.51
N ARG A 35 8.46 -5.41 8.30
CA ARG A 35 7.35 -5.18 9.23
C ARG A 35 6.12 -4.69 8.43
N PRO A 36 4.96 -5.36 8.52
CA PRO A 36 4.61 -6.43 9.46
C PRO A 36 5.02 -7.85 9.03
N GLY A 37 5.58 -8.04 7.83
CA GLY A 37 5.87 -9.36 7.26
C GLY A 37 4.80 -9.81 6.27
N VAL A 38 5.19 -10.66 5.32
CA VAL A 38 4.30 -11.11 4.24
C VAL A 38 3.18 -12.00 4.78
N GLU A 39 3.46 -12.81 5.80
CA GLU A 39 2.51 -13.73 6.41
C GLU A 39 1.36 -12.97 7.08
N VAL A 40 1.66 -11.84 7.72
CA VAL A 40 0.66 -10.97 8.34
C VAL A 40 -0.19 -10.29 7.27
N ILE A 41 0.43 -9.79 6.20
CA ILE A 41 -0.28 -9.14 5.09
C ILE A 41 -1.22 -10.13 4.40
N ASP A 42 -0.76 -11.35 4.16
CA ASP A 42 -1.56 -12.41 3.56
C ASP A 42 -2.74 -12.81 4.45
N ALA A 43 -2.49 -13.00 5.75
CA ALA A 43 -3.54 -13.28 6.75
C ALA A 43 -4.61 -12.17 6.84
N LEU A 44 -4.25 -10.92 6.53
CA LEU A 44 -5.15 -9.76 6.49
C LEU A 44 -5.87 -9.60 5.13
N GLY A 45 -5.71 -10.54 4.21
CA GLY A 45 -6.36 -10.56 2.90
C GLY A 45 -5.61 -9.79 1.82
N GLY A 46 -4.29 -9.73 1.93
CA GLY A 46 -3.39 -9.16 0.93
C GLY A 46 -3.18 -7.65 1.05
N LEU A 47 -2.23 -7.14 0.26
CA LEU A 47 -1.70 -5.78 0.41
C LEU A 47 -2.74 -4.68 0.10
N GLY A 48 -3.64 -4.89 -0.86
CA GLY A 48 -4.72 -3.96 -1.15
C GLY A 48 -5.69 -3.80 0.04
N ARG A 49 -6.07 -4.91 0.67
CA ARG A 49 -6.94 -4.90 1.86
C ARG A 49 -6.23 -4.32 3.07
N PHE A 50 -4.96 -4.67 3.27
CA PHE A 50 -4.12 -4.14 4.34
C PHE A 50 -3.95 -2.61 4.26
N SER A 51 -3.69 -2.08 3.06
CA SER A 51 -3.50 -0.64 2.84
C SER A 51 -4.80 0.17 2.73
N GLY A 52 -5.94 -0.50 2.58
CA GLY A 52 -7.22 0.13 2.24
C GLY A 52 -7.27 0.69 0.82
N TRP A 53 -6.25 0.46 -0.02
CA TRP A 53 -6.24 0.89 -1.41
C TRP A 53 -6.99 -0.09 -2.30
N LYS A 54 -8.04 0.41 -2.97
CA LYS A 54 -8.95 -0.41 -3.80
C LYS A 54 -8.64 -0.40 -5.29
N ARG A 55 -7.62 0.36 -5.72
CA ARG A 55 -7.23 0.47 -7.13
C ARG A 55 -5.90 -0.24 -7.39
N SER A 56 -5.34 -0.05 -8.57
CA SER A 56 -4.07 -0.65 -8.97
C SER A 56 -2.94 -0.24 -8.01
N MET A 57 -2.10 -1.20 -7.66
CA MET A 57 -0.90 -0.98 -6.87
C MET A 57 0.29 -1.57 -7.61
N LEU A 58 1.37 -0.80 -7.65
CA LEU A 58 2.67 -1.26 -8.12
C LEU A 58 3.56 -1.49 -6.90
N THR A 59 4.23 -2.63 -6.83
CA THR A 59 5.22 -2.91 -5.79
C THR A 59 6.61 -2.76 -6.39
N ASP A 60 7.53 -2.12 -5.68
CA ASP A 60 8.95 -2.22 -6.04
C ASP A 60 9.49 -3.62 -5.69
N SER A 61 10.69 -3.94 -6.14
CA SER A 61 11.33 -5.22 -5.83
C SER A 61 11.78 -5.35 -4.37
N GLY A 62 11.70 -4.26 -3.60
CA GLY A 62 12.57 -4.07 -2.43
C GLY A 62 13.98 -3.67 -2.83
#